data_AF-A0A8J7BJ49-F1
#
_entry.id   AF-A0A8J7BJ49-F1
#
_cell.length_a   1.000
_cell.length_b   1.000
_cell.length_c   1.000
_cell.angle_alpha   90.00
_cell.angle_beta   90.00
_cell.angle_gamma   90.00
#
_symmetry.space_group_name_H-M   'P 1'
#
loop_
_entity.id
_entity.type
_entity.pdbx_description
1 polymer ?
#
loop_
_entity_poly.entity_id
_entity_poly.type
_entity_poly.pdbx_seq_one_letter_code
_entity_poly.pdbx_strand_id
1 'polypeptide(L)'
;MHVLESDYLGSGQDLQNTAPAQTVVDLDRVTRWNVYRRLQELNLVCACGSDRPLTVAIDTPADALLVWSVVQAAIQPKLCLADHLKRCWQQRSLT
;
A
#
# COMPACT_ATOMS: atom_id res chain seq x y z
N MET A 1 1.08 43.62 6.40
CA MET A 1 0.72 43.12 5.06
C MET A 1 1.94 43.28 4.18
N HIS A 2 2.59 42.18 3.83
CA HIS A 2 3.54 42.14 2.72
C HIS A 2 3.28 40.84 1.96
N VAL A 3 2.74 41.02 0.77
CA VAL A 3 2.54 39.98 -0.25
C VAL A 3 3.91 39.62 -0.80
N LEU A 4 4.20 38.33 -0.90
CA LEU A 4 5.19 37.78 -1.80
C LEU A 4 4.49 36.71 -2.62
N GLU A 5 4.04 37.14 -3.79
CA GLU A 5 3.69 36.28 -4.92
C GLU A 5 4.87 36.40 -5.87
N SER A 6 5.50 35.27 -6.22
CA SER A 6 6.28 35.17 -7.47
C SER A 6 6.69 33.72 -7.73
N ASP A 7 6.13 33.21 -8.82
CA ASP A 7 6.85 32.50 -9.88
C ASP A 7 7.27 31.04 -9.63
N TYR A 8 6.27 30.16 -9.67
CA TYR A 8 6.48 28.79 -10.16
C TYR A 8 6.10 28.70 -11.64
N LEU A 9 7.04 29.10 -12.52
CA LEU A 9 7.08 28.66 -13.91
C LEU A 9 8.50 28.21 -14.26
N GLY A 10 8.65 26.91 -14.50
CA GLY A 10 9.88 26.21 -14.87
C GLY A 10 9.90 24.87 -14.13
N SER A 11 9.97 23.70 -14.74
CA SER A 11 10.29 23.34 -16.12
C SER A 11 9.74 21.94 -16.35
N GLY A 12 9.28 21.64 -17.56
CA GLY A 12 9.05 20.27 -17.98
C GLY A 12 10.35 19.47 -17.81
N GLN A 13 10.33 18.48 -16.94
CA GLN A 13 11.33 17.42 -16.91
C GLN A 13 10.59 16.08 -16.87
N ASP A 14 10.94 15.25 -17.84
CA ASP A 14 10.56 13.87 -18.03
C ASP A 14 10.45 13.09 -16.70
N LEU A 15 9.23 12.77 -16.26
CA LEU A 15 8.98 11.90 -15.10
C LEU A 15 8.89 10.41 -15.49
N GLN A 16 9.58 10.00 -16.56
CA GLN A 16 9.74 8.59 -16.93
C GLN A 16 11.09 8.06 -16.47
N ASN A 17 11.39 8.23 -15.19
CA ASN A 17 12.34 7.36 -14.48
C ASN A 17 12.08 7.41 -12.97
N THR A 18 10.86 7.09 -12.54
CA THR A 18 10.57 6.92 -11.12
C THR A 18 11.09 5.56 -10.70
N ALA A 19 12.21 5.53 -9.96
CA ALA A 19 12.62 4.32 -9.27
C ALA A 19 11.42 3.76 -8.48
N PRO A 20 11.20 2.44 -8.46
CA PRO A 20 10.05 1.86 -7.77
C PRO A 20 10.04 2.34 -6.33
N ALA A 21 8.92 2.92 -5.88
CA ALA A 21 8.78 3.42 -4.52
C ALA A 21 8.75 2.22 -3.58
N GLN A 22 9.90 1.91 -2.98
CA GLN A 22 10.02 0.82 -2.02
C GLN A 22 9.46 1.28 -0.68
N THR A 23 8.39 0.63 -0.24
CA THR A 23 7.76 0.92 1.05
C THR A 23 8.12 -0.16 2.05
N VAL A 24 8.56 0.29 3.24
CA VAL A 24 8.87 -0.58 4.36
C VAL A 24 7.65 -0.67 5.26
N VAL A 25 7.19 -1.90 5.52
CA VAL A 25 6.05 -2.17 6.39
C VAL A 25 6.56 -2.84 7.67
N ASP A 26 6.49 -2.12 8.79
CA ASP A 26 6.87 -2.64 10.10
C ASP A 26 5.68 -3.36 10.77
N LEU A 27 5.87 -4.64 11.08
CA LEU A 27 4.83 -5.55 11.57
C LEU A 27 5.43 -6.58 12.52
N ASP A 28 4.59 -7.06 13.46
CA ASP A 28 4.89 -8.23 14.28
C ASP A 28 5.29 -9.44 13.40
N ARG A 29 6.14 -10.30 13.95
CA ARG A 29 6.74 -11.43 13.24
C ARG A 29 5.70 -12.35 12.61
N VAL A 30 4.56 -12.62 13.26
CA VAL A 30 3.51 -13.51 12.71
C VAL A 30 2.72 -12.80 11.62
N THR A 31 2.33 -11.54 11.86
CA THR A 31 1.59 -10.71 10.91
C THR A 31 2.39 -10.49 9.62
N ARG A 32 3.70 -10.28 9.75
CA ARG A 32 4.64 -10.09 8.63
C ARG A 32 4.62 -11.25 7.64
N TRP A 33 4.63 -12.49 8.12
CA TRP A 33 4.57 -13.67 7.25
C TRP A 33 3.23 -13.81 6.52
N ASN A 34 2.14 -13.45 7.18
CA ASN A 34 0.81 -13.50 6.58
C ASN A 34 0.67 -12.45 5.46
N VAL A 35 1.11 -11.22 5.72
CA VAL A 35 1.14 -10.14 4.71
C VAL A 35 2.05 -10.52 3.54
N TYR A 36 3.27 -10.98 3.80
CA TYR A 36 4.20 -11.40 2.75
C TYR A 36 3.59 -12.45 1.82
N ARG A 37 3.02 -13.52 2.38
CA ARG A 37 2.38 -14.59 1.60
C ARG A 37 1.23 -14.03 0.75
N ARG A 38 0.39 -13.15 1.31
CA ARG A 38 -0.73 -12.55 0.59
C ARG A 38 -0.30 -11.63 -0.55
N LEU A 39 0.75 -10.85 -0.35
CA LEU A 39 1.31 -10.00 -1.42
C LEU A 39 1.92 -10.86 -2.55
N GLN A 40 2.58 -11.98 -2.21
CA GLN A 40 3.05 -12.93 -3.22
C GLN A 40 1.90 -13.55 -4.03
N GLU A 41 0.80 -13.94 -3.37
CA GLU A 41 -0.40 -14.45 -4.06
C GLU A 41 -1.02 -13.43 -5.02
N LEU A 42 -0.85 -12.13 -4.73
CA LEU A 42 -1.30 -11.02 -5.58
C LEU A 42 -0.28 -10.62 -6.66
N ASN A 43 0.82 -11.38 -6.83
CA ASN A 43 1.91 -11.10 -7.76
C ASN A 43 2.64 -9.76 -7.53
N LEU A 44 2.65 -9.26 -6.30
CA LEU A 44 3.41 -8.06 -5.95
C LEU A 44 4.87 -8.39 -5.67
N VAL A 45 5.78 -7.57 -6.20
CA VAL A 45 7.23 -7.68 -5.95
C VAL A 45 7.50 -7.27 -4.50
N CYS A 46 7.74 -8.26 -3.64
CA CYS A 46 8.00 -8.06 -2.23
C CYS A 46 9.14 -8.93 -1.72
N ALA A 47 9.88 -8.41 -0.75
CA ALA A 47 11.00 -9.09 -0.10
C ALA A 47 10.83 -9.06 1.41
N CYS A 48 10.97 -10.22 2.05
CA CYS A 48 10.94 -10.35 3.51
C CYS A 48 12.17 -11.14 3.96
N GLY A 49 13.03 -10.52 4.79
CA GLY A 49 14.13 -11.21 5.45
C GLY A 49 13.74 -11.68 6.85
N SER A 50 14.41 -12.70 7.39
CA SER A 50 14.14 -13.22 8.74
C SER A 50 14.32 -12.19 9.85
N ASP A 51 15.16 -11.18 9.62
CA ASP A 51 15.46 -10.07 10.53
C ASP A 51 15.28 -8.69 9.86
N ARG A 52 14.61 -8.66 8.70
CA ARG A 52 14.37 -7.41 7.97
C ARG A 52 12.86 -7.14 7.87
N PRO A 53 12.45 -5.87 7.91
CA PRO A 53 11.06 -5.52 7.69
C PRO A 53 10.65 -5.88 6.25
N LEU A 54 9.34 -6.04 6.04
CA LEU A 54 8.79 -6.37 4.74
C LEU A 54 8.95 -5.16 3.82
N THR A 55 9.60 -5.37 2.67
CA THR A 55 9.78 -4.34 1.64
C THR A 55 8.94 -4.69 0.43
N VAL A 56 8.15 -3.74 -0.06
CA VAL A 56 7.28 -3.92 -1.23
C VAL A 56 7.58 -2.83 -2.25
N ALA A 57 7.77 -3.20 -3.51
CA ALA A 57 7.83 -2.26 -4.61
C ALA A 57 6.40 -1.81 -4.96
N ILE A 58 6.18 -0.50 -4.98
CA ILE A 58 4.92 0.10 -5.40
C ILE A 58 5.17 0.82 -6.71
N ASP A 59 4.66 0.25 -7.80
CA ASP A 59 4.81 0.79 -9.15
C ASP A 59 3.56 1.55 -9.59
N THR A 60 2.39 1.14 -9.08
CA THR A 60 1.10 1.74 -9.40
C THR A 60 0.32 2.14 -8.14
N PRO A 61 -0.63 3.11 -8.24
CA PRO A 61 -1.53 3.43 -7.13
C PRO A 61 -2.41 2.23 -6.73
N ALA A 62 -2.68 1.31 -7.66
CA ALA A 62 -3.38 0.08 -7.35
C ALA A 62 -2.54 -0.82 -6.42
N ASP A 63 -1.23 -0.92 -6.65
CA ASP A 63 -0.32 -1.67 -5.77
C ASP A 63 -0.31 -1.09 -4.36
N ALA A 64 -0.30 0.26 -4.24
CA ALA A 64 -0.37 0.93 -2.95
C ALA A 64 -1.67 0.60 -2.20
N LEU A 65 -2.80 0.61 -2.90
CA LEU A 65 -4.11 0.25 -2.33
C LEU A 65 -4.17 -1.23 -1.93
N LEU A 66 -3.59 -2.12 -2.73
CA LEU A 66 -3.52 -3.54 -2.44
C LEU A 66 -2.66 -3.79 -1.19
N VAL A 67 -1.48 -3.19 -1.10
CA VAL A 67 -0.62 -3.28 0.09
C VAL A 67 -1.36 -2.77 1.32
N TRP A 68 -1.99 -1.60 1.25
CA TRP A 68 -2.78 -1.06 2.36
C TRP A 68 -3.89 -2.01 2.79
N SER A 69 -4.65 -2.55 1.83
CA SER A 69 -5.75 -3.49 2.11
C SER A 69 -5.26 -4.76 2.80
N VAL A 70 -4.17 -5.37 2.32
CA VAL A 70 -3.59 -6.58 2.91
C VAL A 70 -3.04 -6.32 4.31
N VAL A 71 -2.39 -5.17 4.52
CA VAL A 71 -1.86 -4.79 5.83
C VAL A 71 -3.00 -4.56 6.82
N GLN A 72 -4.04 -3.83 6.43
CA GLN A 72 -5.22 -3.62 7.28
C GLN A 72 -5.92 -4.95 7.61
N ALA A 73 -6.05 -5.83 6.62
CA ALA A 73 -6.60 -7.17 6.81
C ALA A 73 -5.82 -8.03 7.81
N ALA A 74 -4.50 -7.83 7.89
CA ALA A 74 -3.63 -8.59 8.77
C ALA A 74 -3.54 -8.01 10.20
N ILE A 75 -3.66 -6.69 10.35
CA ILE A 75 -3.61 -6.01 11.66
C ILE A 75 -4.98 -6.05 12.36
N GLN A 76 -6.08 -5.98 11.60
CA GLN A 76 -7.41 -5.99 12.18
C GLN A 76 -7.79 -7.39 12.72
N PRO A 77 -8.51 -7.47 13.86
CA PRO A 77 -9.08 -8.74 14.31
C PRO A 77 -9.98 -9.30 13.20
N LYS A 78 -9.90 -10.62 12.97
CA LYS A 78 -10.59 -11.32 11.85
C LYS A 78 -12.08 -10.96 11.73
N LEU A 79 -12.75 -10.64 12.83
CA LEU A 79 -14.15 -10.18 12.84
C LEU A 79 -14.34 -8.85 12.09
N CYS A 80 -13.47 -7.87 12.33
CA CYS A 80 -13.57 -6.55 11.73
C CYS A 80 -13.29 -6.56 10.23
N LEU A 81 -12.36 -7.42 9.77
CA LEU A 81 -12.12 -7.61 8.34
C LEU A 81 -13.32 -8.27 7.64
N ALA A 82 -13.89 -9.30 8.26
CA ALA A 82 -15.08 -9.97 7.73
C ALA A 82 -16.27 -9.00 7.64
N ASP A 83 -16.47 -8.17 8.67
CA ASP A 83 -17.50 -7.12 8.65
C ASP A 83 -17.23 -6.05 7.59
N HIS A 84 -15.96 -5.67 7.38
CA HIS A 84 -15.60 -4.71 6.33
C HIS A 84 -15.89 -5.28 4.92
N LEU A 85 -15.47 -6.51 4.65
CA LEU A 85 -15.76 -7.21 3.39
C LEU A 85 -17.27 -7.38 3.19
N LYS A 86 -18.02 -7.69 4.25
CA LYS A 86 -19.48 -7.80 4.24
C LYS A 86 -20.14 -6.48 3.86
N ARG A 87 -19.65 -5.36 4.38
CA ARG A 87 -20.14 -4.00 4.05
C ARG A 87 -19.82 -3.62 2.60
N CYS A 88 -18.62 -3.91 2.11
CA CYS A 88 -18.27 -3.70 0.71
C CYS A 88 -19.15 -4.53 -0.24
N TRP A 89 -19.45 -5.78 0.14
CA TRP A 89 -20.36 -6.62 -0.63
C TRP A 89 -21.79 -6.08 -0.64
N GLN A 90 -22.30 -5.65 0.52
CA GLN A 90 -23.64 -5.05 0.63
C GLN A 90 -23.78 -3.80 -0.24
N GLN A 91 -22.74 -2.98 -0.32
CA GLN A 91 -22.73 -1.79 -1.18
C GLN A 91 -22.75 -2.17 -2.67
N ARG A 92 -22.02 -3.21 -3.07
CA ARG A 92 -22.03 -3.72 -4.45
C ARG A 92 -23.35 -4.38 -4.85
N SER A 93 -24.07 -4.99 -3.92
CA SER A 93 -25.36 -5.66 -4.20
C SER A 93 -26.55 -4.71 -4.30
N LEU A 94 -26.37 -3.42 -3.98
CA LEU A 94 -27.42 -2.40 -4.01
C LEU A 94 -27.36 -1.50 -5.26
N THR A 95 -26.45 -1.78 -6.18
CA THR A 95 -26.36 -1.20 -7.54
C THR A 95 -26.67 -2.27 -8.56
#